data_AF-A0A934AWN0-F1
#
_entry.id   AF-A0A934AWN0-F1
#
_cell.length_a   1.000
_cell.length_b   1.000
_cell.length_c   1.000
_cell.angle_alpha   90.00
_cell.angle_beta   90.00
_cell.angle_gamma   90.00
#
_symmetry.space_group_name_H-M   'P 1'
#
loop_
_entity.id
_entity.type
_entity.pdbx_description
1 polymer ?
#
loop_
_entity_poly.entity_id
_entity_poly.type
_entity_poly.pdbx_seq_one_letter_code
_entity_poly.pdbx_strand_id
1 'polypeptide(L)'
;MQIETVIVGQLDTNCFVVFEEENREAIVIDPGDEPDKLSAYIDAKNLRPAYIIFTHAHYDHVCAVRELKEKYQVKVVMHEASDGKPGQIPICGSGDRL
;
A
#
# COMPACT_ATOMS: atom_id res chain seq x y z
N MET A 1 -11.99 10.71 10.98
CA MET A 1 -11.52 10.08 9.72
C MET A 1 -10.57 11.04 9.06
N GLN A 2 -9.36 10.58 8.78
CA GLN A 2 -8.27 11.35 8.19
C GLN A 2 -7.82 10.72 6.88
N ILE A 3 -7.37 11.56 5.96
CA ILE A 3 -6.77 11.16 4.68
C ILE A 3 -5.47 11.93 4.56
N GLU A 4 -4.36 11.22 4.47
CA GLU A 4 -3.05 11.83 4.29
C GLU A 4 -2.36 11.25 3.06
N THR A 5 -1.58 12.08 2.39
CA THR A 5 -0.81 11.70 1.20
C THR A 5 0.66 11.57 1.56
N VAL A 6 1.23 10.41 1.24
CA VAL A 6 2.67 10.16 1.32
C VAL A 6 3.16 9.96 -0.12
N ILE A 7 3.87 10.96 -0.64
CA ILE A 7 4.47 10.90 -1.97
C ILE A 7 5.65 9.91 -1.91
N VAL A 8 5.72 8.95 -2.82
CA VAL A 8 6.76 7.90 -2.84
C VAL A 8 7.33 7.66 -4.24
N GLY A 9 8.60 7.24 -4.27
CA GLY A 9 9.29 6.80 -5.48
C GLY A 9 9.70 7.95 -6.41
N GLN A 10 10.40 7.59 -7.49
CA GLN A 10 10.95 8.58 -8.45
C GLN A 10 9.89 9.25 -9.33
N LEU A 11 8.69 8.67 -9.40
CA LEU A 11 7.55 9.21 -10.17
C LEU A 11 6.63 10.09 -9.32
N ASP A 12 7.00 10.38 -8.07
CA ASP A 12 6.18 11.12 -7.11
C ASP A 12 4.76 10.54 -7.00
N THR A 13 4.67 9.22 -6.89
CA THR A 13 3.40 8.50 -6.79
C THR A 13 2.71 8.86 -5.48
N ASN A 14 1.46 9.28 -5.57
CA ASN A 14 0.65 9.59 -4.39
C ASN A 14 0.15 8.30 -3.74
N CYS A 15 0.76 7.88 -2.64
CA CYS A 15 0.19 6.88 -1.76
C CYS A 15 -0.73 7.56 -0.73
N PHE A 16 -1.95 7.06 -0.56
CA PHE A 16 -2.88 7.59 0.43
C PHE A 16 -2.96 6.67 1.64
N VAL A 17 -2.88 7.26 2.83
CA VAL A 17 -3.17 6.57 4.09
C VAL A 17 -4.46 7.14 4.65
N VAL A 18 -5.51 6.33 4.67
CA VAL A 18 -6.82 6.69 5.20
C VAL A 18 -7.02 5.96 6.52
N PHE A 19 -7.36 6.69 7.57
CA PHE A 19 -7.47 6.08 8.90
C PHE A 19 -8.55 6.71 9.78
N GLU A 20 -9.00 5.91 10.73
CA GLU A 20 -9.90 6.31 11.81
C GLU A 20 -9.06 6.78 13.02
N GLU A 21 -9.52 7.80 13.74
CA GLU A 21 -8.72 8.47 14.77
C GLU A 21 -8.73 7.76 16.13
N GLU A 22 -9.87 7.18 16.51
CA GLU A 22 -10.04 6.52 17.81
C GLU A 22 -9.34 5.17 17.86
N ASN A 23 -9.64 4.31 16.89
CA ASN A 23 -9.14 2.94 16.84
C ASN A 23 -7.86 2.80 16.00
N ARG A 24 -7.44 3.85 15.28
CA ARG A 24 -6.24 3.85 14.42
C ARG A 24 -6.24 2.82 13.29
N GLU A 25 -7.39 2.24 12.96
CA GLU A 25 -7.53 1.35 11.81
C GLU A 25 -7.27 2.13 10.53
N ALA A 26 -6.47 1.56 9.64
CA ALA A 26 -6.01 2.23 8.44
C ALA A 26 -6.14 1.35 7.19
N ILE A 27 -6.30 2.01 6.06
CA ILE A 27 -6.08 1.44 4.74
C ILE A 27 -4.98 2.23 4.05
N VAL A 28 -4.16 1.52 3.28
CA VAL A 28 -3.07 2.10 2.47
C VAL A 28 -3.46 1.92 1.01
N ILE A 29 -3.47 3.00 0.25
CA ILE A 29 -3.88 2.98 -1.15
C ILE A 29 -2.65 3.24 -2.01
N ASP A 30 -2.42 2.38 -3.00
CA ASP A 30 -1.37 2.55 -4.01
C ASP A 30 0.06 2.76 -3.45
N PRO A 31 0.59 1.87 -2.57
CA PRO A 31 1.93 1.99 -1.99
C PRO A 31 3.04 1.68 -3.00
N GLY A 32 3.37 2.69 -3.81
CA GLY A 32 4.22 2.57 -4.98
C GLY A 32 5.67 2.19 -4.73
N ASP A 33 6.30 2.77 -3.71
CA ASP A 33 7.73 2.65 -3.43
C ASP A 33 8.01 3.10 -1.98
N GLU A 34 9.29 3.14 -1.58
CA GLU A 34 9.77 3.63 -0.29
C GLU A 34 9.09 2.94 0.92
N PRO A 35 9.13 1.59 1.03
CA PRO A 35 8.44 0.85 2.10
C PRO A 35 8.87 1.28 3.51
N ASP A 36 10.11 1.70 3.70
CA ASP A 36 10.63 2.21 4.98
C ASP A 36 9.99 3.55 5.37
N LYS A 37 9.76 4.43 4.40
CA LYS A 37 9.12 5.73 4.63
C LYS A 37 7.64 5.55 4.99
N LEU A 38 6.94 4.70 4.25
CA LEU A 38 5.55 4.34 4.54
C LEU A 38 5.44 3.68 5.92
N SER A 39 6.33 2.74 6.21
CA SER A 39 6.42 2.07 7.51
C SER A 39 6.66 3.06 8.66
N ALA A 40 7.62 3.98 8.51
CA ALA A 40 7.91 4.99 9.52
C ALA A 40 6.70 5.91 9.76
N TYR A 41 6.00 6.29 8.70
CA TYR A 41 4.78 7.10 8.79
C TYR A 41 3.65 6.36 9.54
N ILE A 42 3.40 5.09 9.18
CA ILE A 42 2.38 4.24 9.80
C ILE A 42 2.69 4.05 11.30
N ASP A 43 3.94 3.70 11.63
CA ASP A 43 4.38 3.43 13.00
C ASP A 43 4.33 4.70 13.86
N ALA A 44 4.79 5.84 13.35
CA ALA A 44 4.82 7.11 14.09
C ALA A 44 3.41 7.56 14.52
N LYS A 45 2.38 7.19 13.74
CA LYS A 45 0.98 7.49 14.04
C LYS A 45 0.25 6.35 14.77
N ASN A 46 0.95 5.26 15.11
CA ASN A 46 0.39 4.04 15.70
C ASN A 46 -0.79 3.49 14.90
N LEU A 47 -0.71 3.56 13.57
CA LEU A 47 -1.75 3.07 12.69
C LEU A 47 -1.74 1.54 12.66
N ARG A 48 -2.92 0.96 12.43
CA ARG A 48 -3.15 -0.48 12.29
C ARG A 48 -3.68 -0.75 10.88
N PRO A 49 -2.80 -0.88 9.88
CA PRO A 49 -3.22 -1.19 8.52
C PRO A 49 -4.01 -2.51 8.49
N ALA A 50 -5.18 -2.50 7.86
CA ALA A 50 -5.99 -3.69 7.63
C ALA A 50 -5.96 -4.14 6.17
N TYR A 51 -5.90 -3.15 5.25
CA TYR A 51 -5.92 -3.38 3.81
C TYR A 51 -4.89 -2.52 3.09
N ILE A 52 -4.26 -3.11 2.07
CA ILE A 52 -3.68 -2.39 0.94
C ILE A 52 -4.68 -2.46 -0.21
N ILE A 53 -5.04 -1.31 -0.76
CA ILE A 53 -6.01 -1.19 -1.86
C ILE A 53 -5.30 -0.64 -3.08
N PHE A 54 -5.59 -1.25 -4.23
CA PHE A 54 -5.14 -0.73 -5.51
C PHE A 54 -6.27 -0.06 -6.28
N THR A 55 -5.99 1.12 -6.81
CA THR A 55 -6.90 1.79 -7.75
C THR A 55 -6.89 1.12 -9.13
N HIS A 56 -5.70 0.70 -9.58
CA HIS A 56 -5.46 0.02 -10.85
C HIS A 56 -4.15 -0.80 -10.79
N ALA A 57 -3.89 -1.59 -11.83
CA ALA A 57 -2.78 -2.53 -11.88
C ALA A 57 -1.58 -2.02 -12.69
N HIS A 58 -0.92 -0.96 -12.22
CA HIS A 58 0.34 -0.49 -12.79
C HIS A 58 1.53 -0.81 -11.88
N TYR A 59 2.70 -0.98 -12.51
CA TYR A 59 3.91 -1.47 -11.85
C TYR A 59 4.51 -0.47 -10.86
N ASP A 60 4.29 0.83 -11.06
CA ASP A 60 4.79 1.92 -10.22
C ASP A 60 4.04 2.03 -8.89
N HIS A 61 3.00 1.20 -8.68
CA HIS A 61 2.19 1.18 -7.46
C HIS A 61 2.50 0.00 -6.52
N VAL A 62 3.34 -0.96 -6.90
CA VAL A 62 3.42 -2.25 -6.18
C VAL A 62 4.72 -2.51 -5.41
N CYS A 63 5.70 -1.61 -5.46
CA CYS A 63 7.05 -1.93 -4.95
C CYS A 63 7.13 -2.04 -3.44
N ALA A 64 6.30 -1.31 -2.68
CA ALA A 64 6.32 -1.37 -1.21
C ALA A 64 5.41 -2.45 -0.62
N VAL A 65 4.66 -3.19 -1.44
CA VAL A 65 3.59 -4.06 -0.94
C VAL A 65 4.11 -5.22 -0.13
N ARG A 66 5.19 -5.87 -0.58
CA ARG A 66 5.70 -7.09 0.07
C ARG A 66 6.13 -6.77 1.50
N GLU A 67 6.94 -5.74 1.67
CA GLU A 67 7.44 -5.26 2.95
C GLU A 67 6.29 -4.86 3.89
N LEU A 68 5.31 -4.10 3.39
CA LEU A 68 4.14 -3.72 4.19
C LEU A 68 3.26 -4.93 4.55
N LYS A 69 3.07 -5.87 3.63
CA LYS A 69 2.31 -7.11 3.86
C LYS A 69 2.99 -8.00 4.90
N GLU A 70 4.30 -8.19 4.79
CA GLU A 70 5.08 -8.98 5.76
C GLU A 70 5.08 -8.32 7.14
N LYS A 71 5.28 -7.00 7.21
CA LYS A 71 5.36 -6.26 8.47
C LYS A 71 4.01 -6.15 9.19
N TYR A 72 2.94 -5.81 8.47
CA TYR A 72 1.64 -5.49 9.07
C TYR A 72 0.60 -6.62 8.92
N GLN A 73 0.93 -7.71 8.22
CA GLN A 73 0.03 -8.84 7.97
C GLN A 73 -1.30 -8.41 7.34
N VAL A 74 -1.23 -7.45 6.41
CA VAL A 74 -2.39 -6.85 5.73
C VAL A 74 -2.91 -7.66 4.56
N LYS A 75 -4.21 -7.51 4.28
CA LYS A 75 -4.82 -8.05 3.07
C LYS A 75 -4.59 -7.09 1.91
N VAL A 76 -4.23 -7.62 0.75
CA VAL A 76 -4.16 -6.86 -0.49
C VAL A 76 -5.46 -7.07 -1.25
N VAL A 77 -6.12 -5.99 -1.68
CA VAL A 77 -7.38 -6.03 -2.42
C VAL A 77 -7.34 -5.08 -3.61
N MET A 78 -8.10 -5.42 -4.64
CA MET A 78 -8.26 -4.64 -5.87
C MET A 78 -9.68 -4.89 -6.38
N HIS A 79 -10.24 -3.94 -7.12
CA HIS A 79 -11.55 -4.11 -7.74
C HIS A 79 -11.54 -5.28 -8.75
N GLU A 80 -12.62 -6.07 -8.81
CA GLU A 80 -12.68 -7.26 -9.67
C GLU A 80 -12.55 -6.96 -11.17
N ALA A 81 -13.01 -5.77 -11.59
CA ALA A 81 -12.94 -5.30 -12.96
C ALA A 81 -11.59 -4.65 -13.31
N SER A 82 -10.63 -4.63 -12.37
CA SER A 82 -9.32 -4.05 -12.62
C SER A 82 -8.48 -4.98 -13.50
N ASP A 83 -7.67 -4.39 -14.37
CA ASP A 83 -6.99 -5.08 -15.47
C ASP A 83 -5.93 -6.09 -14.98
N GLY A 84 -5.51 -5.98 -13.72
CA GLY A 84 -4.59 -6.90 -13.07
C GLY A 84 -5.33 -7.96 -12.27
N LYS A 85 -5.13 -9.23 -12.64
CA LYS A 85 -5.62 -10.34 -11.81
C LYS A 85 -4.69 -10.55 -10.61
N PRO A 86 -5.23 -10.88 -9.44
CA PRO A 86 -4.45 -11.49 -8.37
C PRO A 86 -3.66 -12.69 -8.92
N GLY A 87 -2.39 -12.74 -8.61
CA GLY A 87 -1.34 -13.68 -9.01
C GLY A 87 -0.55 -13.24 -10.25
N GLN A 88 -0.85 -12.09 -10.86
CA GLN A 88 -0.26 -11.70 -12.16
C GLN A 88 0.58 -10.43 -12.13
N ILE A 89 0.43 -9.60 -11.09
CA ILE A 89 1.14 -8.33 -10.99
C ILE A 89 2.50 -8.57 -10.32
N PRO A 90 3.63 -8.38 -11.03
CA PRO A 90 4.95 -8.61 -10.48
C PRO A 90 5.26 -7.57 -9.40
N ILE A 91 5.64 -8.03 -8.22
CA ILE A 91 6.11 -7.12 -7.15
C ILE A 91 7.58 -6.79 -7.44
N CYS A 92 7.90 -5.49 -7.44
CA CYS A 92 9.24 -5.01 -7.80
C CYS A 92 10.33 -5.70 -6.99
N GLY A 93 11.41 -6.09 -7.67
CA GLY A 93 12.58 -6.72 -7.04
C GLY A 93 12.33 -8.12 -6.47
N SER A 94 11.13 -8.68 -6.63
CA SER A 94 10.79 -10.03 -6.14
C SER A 94 10.33 -10.94 -7.28
N GLY A 95 10.51 -12.25 -7.10
CA GLY A 95 9.86 -13.26 -7.96
C GLY A 95 8.37 -13.42 -7.67
N ASP A 96 7.87 -12.70 -6.66
CA ASP A 96 6.52 -12.82 -6.14
C ASP A 96 5.52 -11.99 -6.94
N ARG A 97 4.27 -12.43 -6.90
CA ARG A 97 3.16 -11.75 -7.55
C ARG A 97 2.05 -11.52 -6.53
N LEU A 98 1.41 -10.35 -6.60
CA LEU A 98 0.31 -9.95 -5.72
C LEU A 98 -0.84 -10.93 -5.73
#